data_AF-A0A2W4RH68-F1
#
_entry.id   AF-A0A2W4RH68-F1
#
_cell.length_a   1.000
_cell.length_b   1.000
_cell.length_c   1.000
_cell.angle_alpha   90.00
_cell.angle_beta   90.00
_cell.angle_gamma   90.00
#
_symmetry.space_group_name_H-M   'P 1'
#
loop_
_entity.id
_entity.type
_entity.pdbx_description
1 polymer ?
#
loop_
_entity_poly.entity_id
_entity_poly.type
_entity_poly.pdbx_seq_one_letter_code
_entity_poly.pdbx_strand_id
1 'polypeptide(L)'
;MSGVCAHGARITREAAPGCGICRPSARRCRRMRTLPLLSVMTMLCIATAGGAAEAAERTGAPQSETEVQVPAGVYTPPKAIKLHRAMDIPFREIIRGREGWVQFNMMIDPDGRPYEIAIVDSSGSEEYEKVALEAIERTRWEPATFDGKPIHSAYAVKFRFEVSGQRGARREFSTAYRRMLKAVEAGDRQRADEWLAKLEPFTLYEAAFRNFARYAYYRKWGTEEEQRDALLAAIAHETGPTYLDRKTFIDAYSAAMGYELKASRYGRALEMWEHLQKLGAEKVIEQWQPLMDQVIALRESNQPVFQTERITKGTSWYGTLFRNRFTIQVESGRVAEIKLRCETKYLLFPFEPDIEYRVGGANESCNIEVVGDPETTFKLIHL
;
A
#
# COMPACT_ATOMS: atom_id res chain seq x y z
N MET A 1 35.87 -35.54 -54.00
CA MET A 1 36.45 -34.83 -55.15
C MET A 1 35.43 -33.82 -55.63
N SER A 2 35.84 -32.54 -55.67
CA SER A 2 35.28 -31.44 -56.48
C SER A 2 33.84 -31.00 -56.18
N GLY A 3 33.48 -29.75 -55.84
CA GLY A 3 34.18 -28.48 -55.84
C GLY A 3 33.37 -27.40 -56.57
N VAL A 4 33.02 -26.30 -55.86
CA VAL A 4 33.05 -24.87 -56.31
C VAL A 4 31.96 -24.41 -57.34
N CYS A 5 31.32 -23.23 -57.40
CA CYS A 5 31.49 -21.80 -57.01
C CYS A 5 30.07 -21.14 -56.90
N ALA A 6 29.69 -20.30 -55.93
CA ALA A 6 29.91 -18.85 -55.72
C ALA A 6 29.28 -17.87 -56.75
N HIS A 7 28.44 -16.92 -56.27
CA HIS A 7 28.22 -15.48 -56.62
C HIS A 7 26.88 -15.06 -55.95
N GLY A 8 26.67 -13.95 -55.22
CA GLY A 8 27.40 -12.71 -55.03
C GLY A 8 26.51 -11.50 -55.38
N ALA A 9 26.24 -10.61 -54.40
CA ALA A 9 25.62 -9.27 -54.50
C ALA A 9 24.07 -9.22 -54.61
N ARG A 10 23.33 -8.24 -54.08
CA ARG A 10 23.67 -6.88 -53.60
C ARG A 10 22.55 -6.37 -52.69
N ILE A 11 22.91 -5.66 -51.63
CA ILE A 11 22.03 -4.91 -50.73
C ILE A 11 21.69 -3.57 -51.40
N THR A 12 20.40 -3.25 -51.51
CA THR A 12 19.92 -1.89 -51.79
C THR A 12 18.90 -1.49 -50.73
N ARG A 13 19.24 -0.44 -49.99
CA ARG A 13 18.34 0.34 -49.14
C ARG A 13 17.30 1.02 -50.03
N GLU A 14 16.02 0.84 -49.72
CA GLU A 14 14.97 1.72 -50.20
C GLU A 14 14.10 2.21 -49.04
N ALA A 15 13.81 3.50 -49.13
CA ALA A 15 13.31 4.36 -48.08
C ALA A 15 11.78 4.28 -47.96
N ALA A 16 11.30 4.44 -46.73
CA ALA A 16 9.90 4.60 -46.38
C ALA A 16 9.35 5.96 -46.84
N PRO A 17 8.07 6.05 -47.24
CA PRO A 17 7.38 7.33 -47.39
C PRO A 17 6.51 7.67 -46.16
N GLY A 18 6.48 8.96 -45.81
CA GLY A 18 5.27 9.60 -45.29
C GLY A 18 5.14 9.81 -43.78
N CYS A 19 5.94 10.71 -43.21
CA CYS A 19 5.66 11.30 -41.89
C CYS A 19 4.78 12.56 -42.09
N GLY A 20 3.51 12.49 -41.66
CA GLY A 20 2.57 13.60 -41.65
C GLY A 20 2.78 14.48 -40.42
N ILE A 21 3.21 15.72 -40.67
CA ILE A 21 3.46 16.77 -39.67
C ILE A 21 2.14 17.51 -39.40
N CYS A 22 1.65 17.46 -38.16
CA CYS A 22 0.66 18.43 -37.64
C CYS A 22 1.38 19.50 -36.81
N ARG A 23 1.31 20.75 -37.27
CA ARG A 23 1.76 21.98 -36.57
C ARG A 23 0.72 22.44 -35.54
N PRO A 24 1.12 23.08 -34.43
CA PRO A 24 0.29 24.07 -33.77
C PRO A 24 0.67 25.49 -34.21
N SER A 25 -0.37 26.27 -34.50
CA SER A 25 -0.33 27.66 -34.94
C SER A 25 0.01 28.63 -33.80
N ALA A 26 0.94 29.55 -34.06
CA ALA A 26 1.19 30.72 -33.23
C ALA A 26 0.02 31.72 -33.31
N ARG A 27 -0.53 32.11 -32.16
CA ARG A 27 -1.39 33.30 -32.03
C ARG A 27 -0.58 34.45 -31.44
N ARG A 28 -0.69 35.59 -32.12
CA ARG A 28 -0.05 36.89 -31.86
C ARG A 28 -0.47 37.44 -30.49
N CYS A 29 0.49 37.93 -29.72
CA CYS A 29 0.23 38.95 -28.70
C CYS A 29 0.98 40.24 -29.07
N ARG A 30 0.25 41.36 -28.98
CA ARG A 30 0.60 42.68 -29.50
C ARG A 30 1.48 43.45 -28.50
N ARG A 31 2.29 44.35 -29.08
CA ARG A 31 3.24 45.29 -28.48
C ARG A 31 2.69 46.23 -27.40
N MET A 32 3.67 46.84 -26.69
CA MET A 32 3.75 48.19 -26.09
C MET A 32 3.95 48.11 -24.57
N ARG A 33 4.87 48.83 -23.92
CA ARG A 33 5.71 49.97 -24.30
C ARG A 33 6.90 50.01 -23.32
N THR A 34 8.08 50.34 -23.84
CA THR A 34 9.28 50.73 -23.10
C THR A 34 9.15 52.18 -22.59
N LEU A 35 9.75 52.50 -21.43
CA LEU A 35 10.79 53.53 -21.22
C LEU A 35 11.11 53.70 -19.69
N PRO A 36 12.24 54.35 -19.30
CA PRO A 36 13.25 53.81 -18.38
C PRO A 36 13.59 54.80 -17.23
N LEU A 37 14.88 54.83 -16.79
CA LEU A 37 15.55 55.79 -15.89
C LEU A 37 15.40 55.51 -14.38
N LEU A 38 16.38 55.70 -13.48
CA LEU A 38 17.81 56.06 -13.51
C LEU A 38 18.33 55.95 -12.04
N SER A 39 19.65 56.00 -11.84
CA SER A 39 20.38 56.44 -10.63
C SER A 39 20.45 55.45 -9.44
N VAL A 40 21.61 54.88 -9.07
CA VAL A 40 22.80 55.49 -8.42
C VAL A 40 22.40 56.39 -7.24
N MET A 41 22.65 55.96 -5.99
CA MET A 41 23.66 56.59 -5.11
C MET A 41 23.80 55.87 -3.76
N THR A 42 25.06 55.82 -3.33
CA THR A 42 25.62 55.40 -2.05
C THR A 42 25.20 56.31 -0.88
N MET A 43 25.41 55.81 0.34
CA MET A 43 25.93 56.53 1.52
C MET A 43 24.93 56.93 2.64
N LEU A 44 24.99 56.11 3.71
CA LEU A 44 25.24 56.46 5.11
C LEU A 44 24.74 57.81 5.67
N CYS A 45 23.78 57.75 6.60
CA CYS A 45 23.69 58.68 7.74
C CYS A 45 23.34 57.92 9.03
N ILE A 46 24.15 58.17 10.05
CA ILE A 46 24.04 57.75 11.44
C ILE A 46 23.11 58.74 12.18
N ALA A 47 22.21 58.26 13.04
CA ALA A 47 21.89 58.93 14.31
C ALA A 47 21.03 58.03 15.20
N THR A 48 21.51 57.90 16.43
CA THR A 48 21.02 57.16 17.58
C THR A 48 19.74 57.72 18.18
N ALA A 49 18.83 56.83 18.62
CA ALA A 49 17.93 57.13 19.73
C ALA A 49 17.82 55.87 20.62
N GLY A 50 18.15 56.06 21.89
CA GLY A 50 18.24 55.01 22.89
C GLY A 50 16.89 54.36 23.20
N GLY A 51 16.96 53.06 23.47
CA GLY A 51 15.95 52.28 24.16
C GLY A 51 16.69 51.20 24.90
N ALA A 52 16.88 51.38 26.21
CA ALA A 52 17.34 50.32 27.09
C ALA A 52 16.27 49.21 27.05
N ALA A 53 16.58 48.10 26.38
CA ALA A 53 15.81 46.87 26.50
C ALA A 53 16.47 46.06 27.61
N GLU A 54 15.80 46.00 28.76
CA GLU A 54 16.09 45.07 29.83
C GLU A 54 16.20 43.65 29.26
N ALA A 55 17.38 43.07 29.43
CA ALA A 55 17.59 41.64 29.27
C ALA A 55 16.76 40.93 30.35
N ALA A 56 15.54 40.53 29.97
CA ALA A 56 14.75 39.61 30.77
C ALA A 56 15.46 38.25 30.75
N GLU A 57 16.20 38.01 31.82
CA GLU A 57 16.83 36.75 32.18
C GLU A 57 15.72 35.69 32.34
N ARG A 58 15.41 34.99 31.23
CA ARG A 58 14.59 33.78 31.28
C ARG A 58 15.40 32.72 32.01
N THR A 59 15.13 32.59 33.30
CA THR A 59 15.50 31.42 34.09
C THR A 59 14.80 30.21 33.47
N GLY A 60 15.52 29.53 32.58
CA GLY A 60 15.13 28.22 32.09
C GLY A 60 15.19 27.25 33.26
N ALA A 61 14.03 26.84 33.77
CA ALA A 61 13.95 25.68 34.64
C ALA A 61 14.54 24.48 33.87
N PRO A 62 15.42 23.67 34.48
CA PRO A 62 15.93 22.49 33.82
C PRO A 62 14.76 21.52 33.62
N GLN A 63 14.32 21.39 32.36
CA GLN A 63 13.48 20.27 31.95
C GLN A 63 14.35 19.02 32.05
N SER A 64 14.18 18.29 33.14
CA SER A 64 14.66 16.92 33.27
C SER A 64 13.85 16.07 32.29
N GLU A 65 14.32 15.99 31.04
CA GLU A 65 13.99 14.89 30.15
C GLU A 65 14.65 13.66 30.74
N THR A 66 13.93 12.98 31.65
CA THR A 66 14.31 11.64 32.06
C THR A 66 14.00 10.73 30.88
N GLU A 67 14.97 10.59 29.99
CA GLU A 67 14.97 9.62 28.90
C GLU A 67 14.91 8.22 29.54
N VAL A 68 13.71 7.65 29.60
CA VAL A 68 13.50 6.27 30.04
C VAL A 68 14.09 5.37 28.96
N GLN A 69 15.30 4.87 29.20
CA GLN A 69 15.90 3.86 28.35
C GLN A 69 15.04 2.59 28.39
N VAL A 70 14.37 2.28 27.28
CA VAL A 70 13.64 1.03 27.10
C VAL A 70 14.68 -0.08 26.98
N PRO A 71 14.73 -1.07 27.89
CA PRO A 71 15.66 -2.18 27.77
C PRO A 71 15.39 -2.92 26.45
N ALA A 72 16.45 -3.23 25.71
CA ALA A 72 16.39 -4.06 24.50
C ALA A 72 16.11 -5.53 24.90
N GLY A 73 14.88 -5.82 25.28
CA GLY A 73 14.41 -7.18 25.54
C GLY A 73 14.18 -7.95 24.23
N VAL A 74 14.19 -9.27 24.33
CA VAL A 74 13.97 -10.15 23.18
C VAL A 74 12.48 -10.35 22.97
N TYR A 75 11.94 -9.76 21.90
CA TYR A 75 10.57 -9.98 21.46
C TYR A 75 10.45 -11.26 20.62
N THR A 76 9.50 -12.12 20.97
CA THR A 76 9.10 -13.28 20.16
C THR A 76 7.64 -13.10 19.75
N PRO A 77 7.31 -13.09 18.44
CA PRO A 77 5.94 -12.87 17.97
C PRO A 77 5.02 -14.05 18.29
N PRO A 78 3.70 -13.83 18.31
CA PRO A 78 2.74 -14.89 18.60
C PRO A 78 2.64 -15.87 17.42
N LYS A 79 2.18 -17.09 17.70
CA LYS A 79 2.05 -18.17 16.69
C LYS A 79 0.75 -18.93 16.87
N ALA A 80 0.10 -19.33 15.77
CA ALA A 80 -1.05 -20.23 15.88
C ALA A 80 -0.59 -21.61 16.37
N ILE A 81 -1.16 -22.12 17.47
CA ILE A 81 -0.89 -23.51 17.90
C ILE A 81 -1.44 -24.47 16.85
N LYS A 82 -2.71 -24.27 16.49
CA LYS A 82 -3.39 -24.97 15.41
C LYS A 82 -4.53 -24.10 14.93
N LEU A 83 -4.32 -23.45 13.78
CA LEU A 83 -5.36 -22.69 13.12
C LEU A 83 -6.56 -23.63 12.91
N HIS A 84 -7.70 -23.29 13.51
CA HIS A 84 -8.91 -24.07 13.29
C HIS A 84 -9.24 -23.97 11.82
N ARG A 85 -9.24 -25.12 11.12
CA ARG A 85 -9.78 -25.18 9.77
C ARG A 85 -11.24 -24.83 9.86
N ALA A 86 -11.76 -24.15 8.83
CA ALA A 86 -13.19 -23.87 8.72
C ALA A 86 -13.91 -25.20 8.93
N MET A 87 -14.60 -25.33 10.07
CA MET A 87 -15.23 -26.59 10.46
C MET A 87 -16.37 -26.90 9.48
N ASP A 88 -16.86 -25.87 8.78
CA ASP A 88 -17.93 -25.92 7.80
C ASP A 88 -17.59 -24.96 6.64
N ILE A 89 -16.94 -25.43 5.57
CA ILE A 89 -16.99 -24.67 4.30
C ILE A 89 -18.47 -24.64 3.91
N PRO A 90 -19.12 -23.47 3.71
CA PRO A 90 -20.55 -23.41 3.41
C PRO A 90 -20.89 -24.33 2.23
N PHE A 91 -21.88 -25.22 2.38
CA PHE A 91 -22.22 -26.23 1.37
C PHE A 91 -22.45 -25.63 -0.02
N ARG A 92 -23.00 -24.41 -0.11
CA ARG A 92 -23.16 -23.67 -1.38
C ARG A 92 -21.82 -23.32 -2.05
N GLU A 93 -20.80 -22.99 -1.26
CA GLU A 93 -19.47 -22.67 -1.78
C GLU A 93 -18.65 -23.93 -2.07
N ILE A 94 -18.88 -25.02 -1.33
CA ILE A 94 -18.40 -26.37 -1.73
C ILE A 94 -19.00 -26.76 -3.10
N ILE A 95 -20.31 -26.57 -3.29
CA ILE A 95 -20.99 -26.89 -4.56
C ILE A 95 -20.50 -26.01 -5.72
N ARG A 96 -20.23 -24.73 -5.47
CA ARG A 96 -19.74 -23.81 -6.50
C ARG A 96 -18.26 -24.03 -6.82
N GLY A 97 -17.53 -24.76 -5.97
CA GLY A 97 -16.11 -25.05 -6.14
C GLY A 97 -15.25 -23.80 -6.23
N ARG A 98 -15.72 -22.68 -5.64
CA ARG A 98 -15.01 -21.41 -5.63
C ARG A 98 -14.05 -21.40 -4.46
N GLU A 99 -12.89 -20.82 -4.68
CA GLU A 99 -11.92 -20.57 -3.63
C GLU A 99 -12.00 -19.11 -3.19
N GLY A 100 -11.49 -18.84 -1.98
CA GLY A 100 -11.53 -17.50 -1.41
C GLY A 100 -10.52 -17.32 -0.30
N TRP A 101 -10.39 -16.08 0.17
CA TRP A 101 -9.54 -15.76 1.31
C TRP A 101 -10.10 -14.59 2.10
N VAL A 102 -9.72 -14.53 3.37
CA VAL A 102 -10.07 -13.45 4.30
C VAL A 102 -8.80 -13.05 5.05
N GLN A 103 -8.49 -11.76 5.07
CA GLN A 103 -7.35 -11.20 5.78
C GLN A 103 -7.83 -10.54 7.07
N PHE A 104 -7.22 -10.92 8.19
CA PHE A 104 -7.52 -10.39 9.50
C PHE A 104 -6.36 -9.60 10.07
N ASN A 105 -6.68 -8.57 10.84
CA ASN A 105 -5.82 -8.00 11.87
C ASN A 105 -6.50 -8.21 13.23
N MET A 106 -5.76 -8.67 14.23
CA MET A 106 -6.28 -8.90 15.58
C MET A 106 -5.19 -8.63 16.62
N MET A 107 -5.59 -8.70 17.88
CA MET A 107 -4.66 -8.77 19.00
C MET A 107 -4.73 -10.16 19.64
N ILE A 108 -3.62 -10.64 20.19
CA ILE A 108 -3.52 -11.87 20.97
C ILE A 108 -3.13 -11.48 22.39
N ASP A 109 -3.89 -11.94 23.37
CA ASP A 109 -3.63 -11.69 24.80
C ASP A 109 -2.56 -12.65 25.37
N PRO A 110 -2.03 -12.38 26.59
CA PRO A 110 -1.08 -13.26 27.27
C PRO A 110 -1.55 -14.70 27.50
N ASP A 111 -2.85 -14.97 27.43
CA ASP A 111 -3.46 -16.31 27.55
C ASP A 111 -3.62 -17.01 26.19
N GLY A 112 -3.20 -16.37 25.09
CA GLY A 112 -3.29 -16.92 23.74
C GLY A 112 -4.68 -16.84 23.11
N ARG A 113 -5.54 -15.92 23.58
CA ARG A 113 -6.88 -15.68 23.02
C ARG A 113 -6.86 -14.47 22.08
N PRO A 114 -7.51 -14.56 20.92
CA PRO A 114 -7.63 -13.41 20.03
C PRO A 114 -8.72 -12.45 20.51
N TYR A 115 -8.50 -11.15 20.32
CA TYR A 115 -9.48 -10.09 20.57
C TYR A 115 -9.32 -8.96 19.55
N GLU A 116 -10.33 -8.08 19.43
CA GLU A 116 -10.33 -6.93 18.49
C GLU A 116 -10.02 -7.33 17.05
N ILE A 117 -10.63 -8.45 16.63
CA ILE A 117 -10.50 -9.04 15.32
C ILE A 117 -11.21 -8.14 14.29
N ALA A 118 -10.47 -7.68 13.28
CA ALA A 118 -10.99 -6.95 12.14
C ALA A 118 -10.68 -7.70 10.85
N ILE A 119 -11.69 -7.83 9.98
CA ILE A 119 -11.49 -8.22 8.59
C ILE A 119 -11.03 -6.97 7.84
N VAL A 120 -9.77 -6.96 7.41
CA VAL A 120 -9.18 -5.79 6.73
C VAL A 120 -9.26 -5.90 5.21
N ASP A 121 -9.43 -7.12 4.70
CA ASP A 121 -9.63 -7.39 3.26
C ASP A 121 -10.14 -8.81 3.04
N SER A 122 -10.73 -9.08 1.88
CA SER A 122 -11.19 -10.42 1.51
C SER A 122 -11.36 -10.59 0.00
N SER A 123 -11.59 -11.84 -0.43
CA SER A 123 -12.02 -12.14 -1.79
C SER A 123 -13.49 -11.78 -2.09
N GLY A 124 -14.22 -11.19 -1.12
CA GLY A 124 -15.57 -10.64 -1.31
C GLY A 124 -16.73 -11.60 -1.06
N SER A 125 -16.53 -12.66 -0.28
CA SER A 125 -17.60 -13.62 0.09
C SER A 125 -17.96 -13.45 1.56
N GLU A 126 -19.15 -12.90 1.83
CA GLU A 126 -19.67 -12.69 3.19
C GLU A 126 -19.77 -14.01 3.98
N GLU A 127 -20.11 -15.12 3.32
CA GLU A 127 -20.14 -16.43 3.97
C GLU A 127 -18.74 -16.92 4.36
N TYR A 128 -17.71 -16.63 3.56
CA TYR A 128 -16.32 -16.94 3.95
C TYR A 128 -15.84 -16.06 5.08
N GLU A 129 -16.16 -14.77 5.05
CA GLU A 129 -15.85 -13.83 6.12
C GLU A 129 -16.41 -14.30 7.46
N LYS A 130 -17.70 -14.65 7.48
CA LYS A 130 -18.36 -15.18 8.68
C LYS A 130 -17.71 -16.45 9.21
N VAL A 131 -17.52 -17.46 8.35
CA VAL A 131 -16.95 -18.75 8.76
C VAL A 131 -15.50 -18.62 9.21
N ALA A 132 -14.71 -17.78 8.53
CA ALA A 132 -13.32 -17.53 8.92
C ALA A 132 -13.25 -16.81 10.27
N LEU A 133 -14.14 -15.83 10.52
CA LEU A 133 -14.21 -15.14 11.82
C LEU A 133 -14.49 -16.12 12.95
N GLU A 134 -15.52 -16.97 12.82
CA GLU A 134 -15.85 -17.99 13.83
C GLU A 134 -14.69 -18.97 14.08
N ALA A 135 -13.91 -19.31 13.05
CA ALA A 135 -12.72 -20.15 13.18
C ALA A 135 -11.58 -19.45 13.91
N ILE A 136 -11.34 -18.16 13.63
CA ILE A 136 -10.33 -17.35 14.32
C ILE A 136 -10.67 -17.19 15.79
N GLU A 137 -11.92 -16.86 16.14
CA GLU A 137 -12.37 -16.68 17.54
C GLU A 137 -12.14 -17.93 18.41
N ARG A 138 -12.25 -19.12 17.81
CA ARG A 138 -12.04 -20.40 18.50
C ARG A 138 -10.57 -20.83 18.52
N THR A 139 -9.73 -20.28 17.65
CA THR A 139 -8.31 -20.64 17.55
C THR A 139 -7.57 -20.21 18.82
N ARG A 140 -6.67 -21.08 19.31
CA ARG A 140 -5.73 -20.77 20.40
C ARG A 140 -4.35 -20.50 19.82
N TRP A 141 -3.69 -19.52 20.42
CA TRP A 141 -2.42 -18.98 19.98
C TRP A 141 -1.36 -19.16 21.08
N GLU A 142 -0.12 -19.35 20.67
CA GLU A 142 1.03 -19.08 21.52
C GLU A 142 1.16 -17.55 21.58
N PRO A 143 1.09 -16.93 22.77
CA PRO A 143 1.19 -15.48 22.90
C PRO A 143 2.59 -15.01 22.52
N ALA A 144 2.72 -13.73 22.16
CA ALA A 144 4.02 -13.11 22.08
C ALA A 144 4.67 -13.07 23.45
N THR A 145 6.00 -13.08 23.47
CA THR A 145 6.74 -12.87 24.71
C THR A 145 7.75 -11.74 24.57
N PHE A 146 7.96 -11.01 25.65
CA PHE A 146 9.06 -10.06 25.80
C PHE A 146 9.90 -10.51 27.00
N ASP A 147 11.16 -10.84 26.76
CA ASP A 147 12.03 -11.47 27.76
C ASP A 147 11.40 -12.70 28.43
N GLY A 148 10.73 -13.53 27.62
CA GLY A 148 10.06 -14.75 28.06
C GLY A 148 8.74 -14.54 28.81
N LYS A 149 8.31 -13.29 29.05
CA LYS A 149 7.02 -12.98 29.66
C LYS A 149 5.95 -12.79 28.59
N PRO A 150 4.80 -13.50 28.65
CA PRO A 150 3.69 -13.30 27.73
C PRO A 150 3.17 -11.86 27.75
N ILE A 151 2.94 -11.28 26.57
CA ILE A 151 2.42 -9.92 26.40
C ILE A 151 1.28 -9.89 25.38
N HIS A 152 0.50 -8.82 25.40
CA HIS A 152 -0.41 -8.52 24.30
C HIS A 152 0.39 -8.28 23.02
N SER A 153 -0.13 -8.72 21.88
CA SER A 153 0.54 -8.50 20.60
C SER A 153 -0.40 -8.43 19.41
N ALA A 154 -0.08 -7.60 18.43
CA ALA A 154 -0.80 -7.60 17.16
C ALA A 154 -0.45 -8.84 16.33
N TYR A 155 -1.43 -9.34 15.60
CA TYR A 155 -1.24 -10.44 14.66
C TYR A 155 -2.09 -10.27 13.41
N ALA A 156 -1.47 -10.47 12.25
CA ALA A 156 -2.14 -10.48 10.96
C ALA A 156 -2.15 -11.90 10.41
N VAL A 157 -3.31 -12.38 9.94
CA VAL A 157 -3.44 -13.73 9.39
C VAL A 157 -4.35 -13.76 8.18
N LYS A 158 -3.89 -14.46 7.14
CA LYS A 158 -4.69 -14.80 5.97
C LYS A 158 -5.31 -16.17 6.13
N PHE A 159 -6.63 -16.23 6.14
CA PHE A 159 -7.40 -17.46 6.08
C PHE A 159 -7.71 -17.81 4.62
N ARG A 160 -7.45 -19.05 4.18
CA ARG A 160 -7.68 -19.50 2.79
C ARG A 160 -8.74 -20.60 2.74
N PHE A 161 -9.64 -20.48 1.77
CA PHE A 161 -10.63 -21.47 1.40
C PHE A 161 -10.22 -22.04 0.04
N GLU A 162 -9.51 -23.16 0.05
CA GLU A 162 -9.00 -23.81 -1.17
C GLU A 162 -9.67 -25.18 -1.35
N VAL A 163 -9.98 -25.52 -2.59
CA VAL A 163 -10.53 -26.83 -2.94
C VAL A 163 -9.37 -27.68 -3.45
N SER A 164 -9.04 -28.76 -2.74
CA SER A 164 -7.87 -29.59 -3.04
C SER A 164 -7.84 -30.07 -4.51
N GLY A 165 -6.72 -29.88 -5.20
CA GLY A 165 -6.40 -30.59 -6.43
C GLY A 165 -6.28 -29.77 -7.72
N GLN A 166 -6.57 -28.47 -7.73
CA GLN A 166 -6.40 -27.62 -8.93
C GLN A 166 -5.18 -26.71 -8.82
N ARG A 167 -4.14 -26.98 -9.63
CA ARG A 167 -2.87 -26.23 -9.62
C ARG A 167 -2.75 -25.18 -10.74
N GLY A 168 -3.80 -24.94 -11.52
CA GLY A 168 -3.75 -24.03 -12.66
C GLY A 168 -5.13 -23.63 -13.18
N ALA A 169 -5.15 -22.81 -14.22
CA ALA A 169 -6.37 -22.29 -14.81
C ALA A 169 -7.08 -23.30 -15.73
N ARG A 170 -8.41 -23.21 -15.76
CA ARG A 170 -9.25 -23.93 -16.72
C ARG A 170 -9.02 -23.39 -18.13
N ARG A 171 -9.19 -24.26 -19.14
CA ARG A 171 -8.95 -23.92 -20.56
C ARG A 171 -9.75 -22.70 -21.03
N GLU A 172 -11.00 -22.58 -20.58
CA GLU A 172 -11.89 -21.47 -20.88
C GLU A 172 -11.34 -20.15 -20.32
N PHE A 173 -10.92 -20.16 -19.05
CA PHE A 173 -10.27 -19.03 -18.38
C PHE A 173 -8.98 -18.63 -19.11
N SER A 174 -8.07 -19.57 -19.39
CA SER A 174 -6.81 -19.26 -20.09
C SER A 174 -7.04 -18.70 -21.50
N THR A 175 -8.14 -19.10 -22.15
CA THR A 175 -8.51 -18.56 -23.47
C THR A 175 -9.04 -17.14 -23.35
N ALA A 176 -9.96 -16.89 -22.43
CA ALA A 176 -10.48 -15.55 -22.16
C ALA A 176 -9.35 -14.59 -21.74
N TYR A 177 -8.42 -15.04 -20.90
CA TYR A 177 -7.30 -14.24 -20.40
C TYR A 177 -6.40 -13.77 -21.54
N ARG A 178 -5.95 -14.69 -22.40
CA ARG A 178 -5.13 -14.33 -23.57
C ARG A 178 -5.85 -13.39 -24.54
N ARG A 179 -7.15 -13.60 -24.76
CA ARG A 179 -7.96 -12.76 -25.65
C ARG A 179 -8.16 -11.35 -25.08
N MET A 180 -8.36 -11.25 -23.76
CA MET A 180 -8.45 -9.99 -23.05
C MET A 180 -7.14 -9.20 -23.19
N LEU A 181 -5.99 -9.80 -22.86
CA LEU A 181 -4.70 -9.13 -22.98
C LEU A 181 -4.41 -8.67 -24.42
N LYS A 182 -4.75 -9.49 -25.43
CA LYS A 182 -4.61 -9.10 -26.83
C LYS A 182 -5.50 -7.89 -27.20
N ALA A 183 -6.71 -7.81 -26.66
CA ALA A 183 -7.60 -6.67 -26.88
C ALA A 183 -7.05 -5.38 -26.21
N VAL A 184 -6.52 -5.50 -24.99
CA VAL A 184 -5.83 -4.40 -24.29
C VAL A 184 -4.64 -3.90 -25.13
N GLU A 185 -3.79 -4.81 -25.60
CA GLU A 185 -2.65 -4.48 -26.46
C GLU A 185 -3.09 -3.73 -27.72
N ALA A 186 -4.10 -4.25 -28.41
CA ALA A 186 -4.69 -3.63 -29.60
C ALA A 186 -5.42 -2.29 -29.34
N GLY A 187 -5.72 -1.96 -28.08
CA GLY A 187 -6.50 -0.77 -27.74
C GLY A 187 -8.00 -0.89 -28.04
N ASP A 188 -8.48 -2.12 -28.21
CA ASP A 188 -9.89 -2.41 -28.42
C ASP A 188 -10.59 -2.59 -27.08
N ARG A 189 -11.09 -1.48 -26.51
CA ARG A 189 -11.74 -1.47 -25.20
C ARG A 189 -12.98 -2.36 -25.18
N GLN A 190 -13.82 -2.30 -26.22
CA GLN A 190 -15.04 -3.09 -26.29
C GLN A 190 -14.73 -4.59 -26.20
N ARG A 191 -13.78 -5.09 -26.99
CA ARG A 191 -13.37 -6.51 -26.88
C ARG A 191 -12.73 -6.82 -25.54
N ALA A 192 -11.96 -5.89 -24.96
CA ALA A 192 -11.36 -6.09 -23.65
C ALA A 192 -12.45 -6.27 -22.57
N ASP A 193 -13.50 -5.44 -22.59
CA ASP A 193 -14.66 -5.55 -21.70
C ASP A 193 -15.37 -6.90 -21.85
N GLU A 194 -15.63 -7.32 -23.10
CA GLU A 194 -16.27 -8.61 -23.40
C GLU A 194 -15.48 -9.82 -22.85
N TRP A 195 -14.15 -9.79 -22.96
CA TRP A 195 -13.30 -10.87 -22.46
C TRP A 195 -13.07 -10.79 -20.96
N LEU A 196 -12.99 -9.59 -20.38
CA LEU A 196 -12.86 -9.39 -18.95
C LEU A 196 -14.09 -9.91 -18.21
N ALA A 197 -15.30 -9.69 -18.74
CA ALA A 197 -16.54 -10.24 -18.19
C ALA A 197 -16.61 -11.78 -18.19
N LYS A 198 -15.75 -12.45 -18.97
CA LYS A 198 -15.64 -13.92 -19.02
C LYS A 198 -14.55 -14.47 -18.09
N LEU A 199 -13.77 -13.60 -17.44
CA LEU A 199 -12.76 -14.00 -16.45
C LEU A 199 -13.40 -14.21 -15.09
N GLU A 200 -14.32 -15.17 -15.00
CA GLU A 200 -14.94 -15.60 -13.74
C GLU A 200 -14.03 -16.64 -13.07
N PRO A 201 -13.38 -16.28 -11.94
CA PRO A 201 -12.39 -17.15 -11.32
C PRO A 201 -13.07 -18.21 -10.45
N PHE A 202 -12.58 -19.44 -10.53
CA PHE A 202 -13.01 -20.53 -9.64
C PHE A 202 -11.94 -20.87 -8.61
N THR A 203 -10.66 -20.60 -8.92
CA THR A 203 -9.54 -20.81 -8.00
C THR A 203 -8.88 -19.49 -7.63
N LEU A 204 -8.12 -19.47 -6.54
CA LEU A 204 -7.27 -18.33 -6.14
C LEU A 204 -6.20 -18.05 -7.19
N TYR A 205 -5.73 -19.10 -7.88
CA TYR A 205 -4.87 -18.97 -9.05
C TYR A 205 -5.56 -18.13 -10.15
N GLU A 206 -6.76 -18.52 -10.57
CA GLU A 206 -7.52 -17.75 -11.58
C GLU A 206 -7.88 -16.35 -11.07
N ALA A 207 -8.18 -16.18 -9.79
CA ALA A 207 -8.47 -14.87 -9.19
C ALA A 207 -7.25 -13.94 -9.27
N ALA A 208 -6.05 -14.44 -8.95
CA ALA A 208 -4.81 -13.68 -9.06
C ALA A 208 -4.56 -13.23 -10.51
N PHE A 209 -4.69 -14.14 -11.48
CA PHE A 209 -4.51 -13.80 -12.89
C PHE A 209 -5.62 -12.87 -13.40
N ARG A 210 -6.87 -13.02 -12.99
CA ARG A 210 -7.96 -12.08 -13.33
C ARG A 210 -7.63 -10.67 -12.86
N ASN A 211 -7.18 -10.52 -11.62
CA ASN A 211 -6.83 -9.21 -11.07
C ASN A 211 -5.58 -8.62 -11.74
N PHE A 212 -4.60 -9.45 -12.11
CA PHE A 212 -3.47 -8.99 -12.93
C PHE A 212 -3.92 -8.54 -14.34
N ALA A 213 -4.90 -9.23 -14.91
CA ALA A 213 -5.59 -8.84 -16.14
C ALA A 213 -6.30 -7.47 -15.98
N ARG A 214 -7.00 -7.25 -14.87
CA ARG A 214 -7.62 -5.96 -14.53
C ARG A 214 -6.57 -4.85 -14.44
N TYR A 215 -5.41 -5.12 -13.84
CA TYR A 215 -4.31 -4.16 -13.82
C TYR A 215 -3.87 -3.76 -15.24
N ALA A 216 -3.67 -4.74 -16.13
CA ALA A 216 -3.33 -4.45 -17.53
C ALA A 216 -4.40 -3.60 -18.25
N TYR A 217 -5.68 -3.86 -17.96
CA TYR A 217 -6.80 -3.05 -18.46
C TYR A 217 -6.75 -1.61 -17.91
N TYR A 218 -6.64 -1.43 -16.59
CA TYR A 218 -6.69 -0.13 -15.95
C TYR A 218 -5.47 0.74 -16.26
N ARG A 219 -4.32 0.14 -16.58
CA ARG A 219 -3.18 0.89 -17.13
C ARG A 219 -3.51 1.67 -18.40
N LYS A 220 -4.49 1.23 -19.18
CA LYS A 220 -4.88 1.85 -20.45
C LYS A 220 -6.12 2.74 -20.32
N TRP A 221 -7.05 2.38 -19.45
CA TRP A 221 -8.36 3.02 -19.39
C TRP A 221 -8.88 3.35 -17.97
N GLY A 222 -8.11 3.08 -16.92
CA GLY A 222 -8.52 3.28 -15.53
C GLY A 222 -7.69 4.30 -14.77
N THR A 223 -8.03 4.52 -13.51
CA THR A 223 -7.33 5.42 -12.59
C THR A 223 -6.11 4.75 -11.96
N GLU A 224 -5.23 5.53 -11.32
CA GLU A 224 -4.11 4.97 -10.54
C GLU A 224 -4.61 4.14 -9.34
N GLU A 225 -5.74 4.51 -8.74
CA GLU A 225 -6.36 3.75 -7.66
C GLU A 225 -6.88 2.39 -8.14
N GLU A 226 -7.55 2.33 -9.29
CA GLU A 226 -7.99 1.06 -9.89
C GLU A 226 -6.79 0.16 -10.25
N GLN A 227 -5.69 0.76 -10.70
CA GLN A 227 -4.44 0.04 -10.97
C GLN A 227 -3.85 -0.55 -9.69
N ARG A 228 -3.75 0.25 -8.61
CA ARG A 228 -3.31 -0.19 -7.28
C ARG A 228 -4.17 -1.34 -6.78
N ASP A 229 -5.49 -1.17 -6.77
CA ASP A 229 -6.41 -2.16 -6.21
C ASP A 229 -6.39 -3.47 -6.99
N ALA A 230 -6.27 -3.40 -8.31
CA ALA A 230 -6.09 -4.60 -9.13
C ALA A 230 -4.78 -5.34 -8.81
N LEU A 231 -3.68 -4.62 -8.55
CA LEU A 231 -2.42 -5.25 -8.15
C LEU A 231 -2.51 -5.87 -6.75
N LEU A 232 -3.03 -5.14 -5.76
CA LEU A 232 -3.20 -5.65 -4.41
C LEU A 232 -4.11 -6.88 -4.38
N ALA A 233 -5.19 -6.88 -5.16
CA ALA A 233 -6.07 -8.04 -5.31
C ALA A 233 -5.43 -9.20 -6.10
N ALA A 234 -4.43 -8.94 -6.94
CA ALA A 234 -3.66 -9.99 -7.62
C ALA A 234 -2.61 -10.64 -6.69
N ILE A 235 -1.98 -9.83 -5.84
CA ILE A 235 -1.04 -10.27 -4.80
C ILE A 235 -1.79 -11.00 -3.67
N ALA A 236 -2.98 -10.52 -3.33
CA ALA A 236 -3.90 -11.11 -2.36
C ALA A 236 -3.28 -11.35 -0.97
N HIS A 237 -2.49 -10.42 -0.43
CA HIS A 237 -1.80 -10.58 0.88
C HIS A 237 -0.87 -11.80 0.96
N GLU A 238 -0.44 -12.36 -0.17
CA GLU A 238 0.57 -13.43 -0.17
C GLU A 238 1.95 -12.86 0.18
N THR A 239 2.72 -13.62 0.96
CA THR A 239 4.10 -13.30 1.36
C THR A 239 5.14 -13.89 0.39
N GLY A 240 4.71 -14.29 -0.80
CA GLY A 240 5.55 -14.91 -1.79
C GLY A 240 4.75 -15.36 -3.02
N PRO A 241 5.43 -15.93 -4.03
CA PRO A 241 4.82 -16.30 -5.30
C PRO A 241 3.98 -17.59 -5.17
N THR A 242 2.83 -17.49 -4.52
CA THR A 242 1.89 -18.60 -4.29
C THR A 242 1.07 -18.90 -5.54
N TYR A 243 0.51 -17.85 -6.19
CA TYR A 243 -0.38 -18.00 -7.34
C TYR A 243 0.21 -17.46 -8.64
N LEU A 244 0.86 -16.30 -8.56
CA LEU A 244 1.62 -15.71 -9.65
C LEU A 244 3.02 -16.33 -9.68
N ASP A 245 3.60 -16.49 -10.87
CA ASP A 245 5.01 -16.89 -10.96
C ASP A 245 5.91 -15.83 -10.30
N ARG A 246 7.12 -16.24 -9.87
CA ARG A 246 8.03 -15.38 -9.10
C ARG A 246 8.27 -14.02 -9.74
N LYS A 247 8.46 -13.98 -11.06
CA LYS A 247 8.74 -12.72 -11.76
C LYS A 247 7.50 -11.83 -11.73
N THR A 248 6.35 -12.36 -12.14
CA THR A 248 5.09 -11.60 -12.14
C THR A 248 4.70 -11.13 -10.74
N PHE A 249 4.91 -11.95 -9.71
CA PHE A 249 4.67 -11.59 -8.32
C PHE A 249 5.54 -10.40 -7.89
N ILE A 250 6.87 -10.48 -8.10
CA ILE A 250 7.80 -9.39 -7.74
C ILE A 250 7.48 -8.11 -8.51
N ASP A 251 7.18 -8.21 -9.80
CA ASP A 251 6.83 -7.06 -10.63
C ASP A 251 5.52 -6.40 -10.14
N ALA A 252 4.50 -7.20 -9.82
CA ALA A 252 3.23 -6.71 -9.29
C ALA A 252 3.39 -6.06 -7.92
N TYR A 253 4.18 -6.69 -7.04
CA TYR A 253 4.46 -6.21 -5.69
C TYR A 253 5.24 -4.88 -5.71
N SER A 254 6.28 -4.80 -6.53
CA SER A 254 7.06 -3.58 -6.80
C SER A 254 6.18 -2.46 -7.34
N ALA A 255 5.32 -2.75 -8.33
CA ALA A 255 4.40 -1.76 -8.89
C ALA A 255 3.38 -1.27 -7.84
N ALA A 256 2.80 -2.17 -7.05
CA ALA A 256 1.86 -1.82 -5.98
C ALA A 256 2.50 -0.92 -4.92
N MET A 257 3.73 -1.23 -4.48
CA MET A 257 4.51 -0.37 -3.59
C MET A 257 4.70 1.03 -4.17
N GLY A 258 4.98 1.13 -5.48
CA GLY A 258 5.07 2.41 -6.18
C GLY A 258 3.78 3.25 -6.11
N TYR A 259 2.60 2.63 -6.17
CA TYR A 259 1.33 3.35 -5.97
C TYR A 259 1.12 3.77 -4.52
N GLU A 260 1.55 2.98 -3.54
CA GLU A 260 1.50 3.37 -2.13
C GLU A 260 2.40 4.57 -1.84
N LEU A 261 3.60 4.60 -2.42
CA LEU A 261 4.52 5.75 -2.35
C LEU A 261 3.91 7.01 -2.97
N LYS A 262 3.28 6.90 -4.14
CA LYS A 262 2.58 8.03 -4.79
C LYS A 262 1.42 8.58 -3.96
N ALA A 263 0.73 7.70 -3.24
CA ALA A 263 -0.38 8.06 -2.36
C ALA A 263 0.07 8.50 -0.96
N SER A 264 1.38 8.69 -0.73
CA SER A 264 1.97 9.04 0.57
C SER A 264 1.68 8.03 1.69
N ARG A 265 1.33 6.78 1.35
CA ARG A 265 1.11 5.67 2.29
C ARG A 265 2.43 5.01 2.68
N TYR A 266 3.35 5.81 3.19
CA TYR A 266 4.74 5.38 3.41
C TYR A 266 4.87 4.26 4.45
N GLY A 267 3.97 4.16 5.43
CA GLY A 267 3.95 3.04 6.38
C GLY A 267 3.82 1.69 5.66
N ARG A 268 2.79 1.53 4.83
CA ARG A 268 2.58 0.33 4.02
C ARG A 268 3.72 0.12 3.02
N ALA A 269 4.21 1.19 2.38
CA ALA A 269 5.32 1.07 1.43
C ALA A 269 6.60 0.54 2.09
N LEU A 270 6.89 0.91 3.34
CA LEU A 270 8.03 0.38 4.11
C LEU A 270 7.85 -1.10 4.45
N GLU A 271 6.64 -1.54 4.81
CA GLU A 271 6.34 -2.98 5.03
C GLU A 271 6.56 -3.78 3.74
N MET A 272 6.08 -3.25 2.62
CA MET A 272 6.29 -3.85 1.30
C MET A 272 7.77 -3.90 0.91
N TRP A 273 8.52 -2.84 1.22
CA TRP A 273 9.95 -2.77 0.96
C TRP A 273 10.74 -3.84 1.73
N GLU A 274 10.49 -3.99 3.03
CA GLU A 274 11.10 -5.05 3.84
C GLU A 274 10.78 -6.44 3.27
N HIS A 275 9.55 -6.61 2.78
CA HIS A 275 9.15 -7.86 2.16
C HIS A 275 9.92 -8.18 0.86
N LEU A 276 10.11 -7.18 -0.01
CA LEU A 276 10.91 -7.33 -1.23
C LEU A 276 12.38 -7.71 -0.93
N GLN A 277 12.94 -7.17 0.15
CA GLN A 277 14.27 -7.57 0.64
C GLN A 277 14.31 -9.05 1.05
N LYS A 278 13.34 -9.49 1.85
CA LYS A 278 13.23 -10.91 2.28
C LYS A 278 13.05 -11.87 1.10
N LEU A 279 12.41 -11.43 0.02
CA LEU A 279 12.21 -12.24 -1.18
C LEU A 279 13.47 -12.37 -2.07
N GLY A 280 14.53 -11.58 -1.83
CA GLY A 280 15.70 -11.53 -2.71
C GLY A 280 15.35 -11.00 -4.09
N ALA A 281 14.76 -9.81 -4.14
CA ALA A 281 14.40 -9.13 -5.39
C ALA A 281 15.49 -8.13 -5.82
N GLU A 282 16.74 -8.57 -6.00
CA GLU A 282 17.94 -7.70 -6.04
C GLU A 282 17.83 -6.56 -7.06
N LYS A 283 17.35 -6.85 -8.27
CA LYS A 283 17.18 -5.84 -9.32
C LYS A 283 16.17 -4.75 -8.95
N VAL A 284 15.08 -5.15 -8.29
CA VAL A 284 14.05 -4.20 -7.82
C VAL A 284 14.60 -3.40 -6.65
N ILE A 285 15.33 -4.05 -5.74
CA ILE A 285 15.97 -3.40 -4.60
C ILE A 285 16.94 -2.32 -5.10
N GLU A 286 17.85 -2.66 -6.01
CA GLU A 286 18.80 -1.70 -6.60
C GLU A 286 18.10 -0.49 -7.23
N GLN A 287 16.99 -0.72 -7.93
CA GLN A 287 16.22 0.34 -8.57
C GLN A 287 15.55 1.29 -7.56
N TRP A 288 14.98 0.76 -6.48
CA TRP A 288 14.19 1.56 -5.53
C TRP A 288 14.98 2.09 -4.34
N GLN A 289 16.17 1.53 -4.04
CA GLN A 289 16.98 1.88 -2.87
C GLN A 289 17.14 3.40 -2.68
N PRO A 290 17.51 4.21 -3.70
CA PRO A 290 17.72 5.64 -3.48
C PRO A 290 16.46 6.40 -3.06
N LEU A 291 15.28 5.95 -3.51
CA LEU A 291 14.00 6.55 -3.10
C LEU A 291 13.60 6.04 -1.71
N MET A 292 13.81 4.75 -1.43
CA MET A 292 13.46 4.19 -0.13
C MET A 292 14.35 4.74 0.98
N ASP A 293 15.62 5.02 0.72
CA ASP A 293 16.50 5.72 1.66
C ASP A 293 15.97 7.13 2.00
N GLN A 294 15.38 7.83 1.02
CA GLN A 294 14.72 9.12 1.28
C GLN A 294 13.46 8.96 2.12
N VAL A 295 12.65 7.92 1.89
CA VAL A 295 11.45 7.63 2.70
C VAL A 295 11.86 7.28 4.14
N ILE A 296 12.92 6.49 4.32
CA ILE A 296 13.47 6.15 5.64
C ILE A 296 14.00 7.40 6.34
N ALA A 297 14.79 8.24 5.66
CA ALA A 297 15.27 9.50 6.21
C ALA A 297 14.12 10.48 6.53
N LEU A 298 13.08 10.50 5.68
CA LEU A 298 11.88 11.29 5.94
C LEU A 298 11.20 10.81 7.22
N ARG A 299 11.14 9.50 7.51
CA ARG A 299 10.53 8.96 8.74
C ARG A 299 11.13 9.56 10.01
N GLU A 300 12.44 9.77 10.02
CA GLU A 300 13.20 10.33 11.15
C GLU A 300 13.20 11.87 11.20
N SER A 301 12.68 12.53 10.17
CA SER A 301 12.64 14.00 10.11
C SER A 301 11.40 14.59 10.78
N ASN A 302 11.44 15.89 11.08
CA ASN A 302 10.28 16.67 11.56
C ASN A 302 9.40 17.23 10.43
N GLN A 303 9.63 16.85 9.17
CA GLN A 303 8.81 17.31 8.06
C GLN A 303 7.43 16.61 8.10
N PRO A 304 6.31 17.34 8.12
CA PRO A 304 5.00 16.71 8.09
C PRO A 304 4.75 15.95 6.78
N VAL A 305 4.13 14.77 6.88
CA VAL A 305 3.68 13.98 5.74
C VAL A 305 2.15 13.96 5.73
N PHE A 306 1.55 14.33 4.61
CA PHE A 306 0.10 14.40 4.45
C PHE A 306 -0.39 13.22 3.61
N GLN A 307 -1.28 12.42 4.18
CA GLN A 307 -1.91 11.28 3.51
C GLN A 307 -3.42 11.51 3.48
N THR A 308 -4.01 11.58 2.28
CA THR A 308 -5.46 11.81 2.11
C THR A 308 -6.17 10.48 1.88
N GLU A 309 -7.24 10.24 2.63
CA GLU A 309 -7.95 8.96 2.65
C GLU A 309 -9.46 9.13 2.65
N ARG A 310 -10.14 8.06 2.24
CA ARG A 310 -11.60 7.96 2.20
C ARG A 310 -12.06 6.60 2.69
N ILE A 311 -13.10 6.59 3.51
CA ILE A 311 -13.81 5.35 3.87
C ILE A 311 -14.66 4.92 2.67
N THR A 312 -14.16 3.98 1.88
CA THR A 312 -14.83 3.50 0.65
C THR A 312 -15.61 2.20 0.83
N LYS A 313 -15.41 1.49 1.94
CA LYS A 313 -16.07 0.22 2.26
C LYS A 313 -16.52 0.20 3.71
N GLY A 314 -17.81 -0.04 3.92
CA GLY A 314 -18.37 -0.09 5.27
C GLY A 314 -18.16 1.21 6.04
N THR A 315 -17.75 1.09 7.31
CA THR A 315 -17.58 2.21 8.24
C THR A 315 -16.14 2.38 8.72
N SER A 316 -15.18 1.68 8.11
CA SER A 316 -13.79 1.68 8.55
C SER A 316 -12.83 1.89 7.39
N TRP A 317 -11.80 2.71 7.62
CA TRP A 317 -10.60 2.72 6.81
C TRP A 317 -9.44 2.10 7.59
N TYR A 318 -8.61 1.32 6.90
CA TYR A 318 -7.45 0.63 7.48
C TYR A 318 -6.15 1.09 6.81
N GLY A 319 -5.11 1.27 7.62
CA GLY A 319 -3.77 1.59 7.12
C GLY A 319 -2.66 1.30 8.11
N THR A 320 -1.43 1.65 7.74
CA THR A 320 -0.23 1.50 8.57
C THR A 320 0.34 2.88 8.85
N LEU A 321 0.59 3.19 10.13
CA LEU A 321 1.19 4.46 10.51
C LEU A 321 2.64 4.56 10.02
N PHE A 322 2.97 5.65 9.35
CA PHE A 322 4.36 5.96 8.96
C PHE A 322 5.21 6.39 10.17
N ARG A 323 4.64 7.19 11.08
CA ARG A 323 5.25 7.64 12.34
C ARG A 323 4.30 7.42 13.51
N ASN A 324 4.86 7.38 14.71
CA ASN A 324 4.14 7.26 15.97
C ASN A 324 3.50 8.57 16.44
N ARG A 325 3.81 9.71 15.79
CA ARG A 325 3.17 11.01 16.03
C ARG A 325 2.31 11.39 14.83
N PHE A 326 1.03 11.64 15.05
CA PHE A 326 0.11 11.99 13.97
C PHE A 326 -1.09 12.82 14.46
N THR A 327 -1.78 13.44 13.52
CA THR A 327 -3.11 14.03 13.73
C THR A 327 -4.03 13.68 12.56
N ILE A 328 -5.35 13.79 12.76
CA ILE A 328 -6.35 13.55 11.73
C ILE A 328 -7.19 14.81 11.55
N GLN A 329 -7.23 15.31 10.32
CA GLN A 329 -8.11 16.41 9.92
C GLN A 329 -9.24 15.85 9.05
N VAL A 330 -10.48 15.91 9.55
CA VAL A 330 -11.66 15.48 8.79
C VAL A 330 -12.05 16.56 7.78
N GLU A 331 -12.14 16.22 6.50
CA GLU A 331 -12.52 17.14 5.43
C GLU A 331 -14.03 17.11 5.17
N SER A 332 -14.64 15.92 5.25
CA SER A 332 -16.08 15.72 5.09
C SER A 332 -16.51 14.43 5.77
N GLY A 333 -17.72 14.40 6.33
CA GLY A 333 -18.24 13.24 7.06
C GLY A 333 -17.89 13.29 8.55
N ARG A 334 -17.81 12.12 9.19
CA ARG A 334 -17.60 12.00 10.64
C ARG A 334 -16.67 10.84 10.95
N VAL A 335 -15.67 11.10 11.78
CA VAL A 335 -14.87 10.06 12.45
C VAL A 335 -15.38 9.94 13.88
N ALA A 336 -15.62 8.70 14.32
CA ALA A 336 -16.14 8.39 15.64
C ALA A 336 -15.03 7.96 16.61
N GLU A 337 -14.20 7.01 16.18
CA GLU A 337 -13.16 6.41 17.01
C GLU A 337 -11.95 5.99 16.16
N ILE A 338 -10.81 5.87 16.83
CA ILE A 338 -9.56 5.38 16.24
C ILE A 338 -9.13 4.16 17.04
N LYS A 339 -8.74 3.11 16.31
CA LYS A 339 -8.16 1.89 16.88
C LYS A 339 -6.75 1.70 16.36
N LEU A 340 -5.79 1.47 17.25
CA LEU A 340 -4.41 1.17 16.91
C LEU A 340 -4.06 -0.24 17.38
N ARG A 341 -3.59 -1.06 16.45
CA ARG A 341 -3.06 -2.41 16.69
C ARG A 341 -1.56 -2.36 16.41
N CYS A 342 -0.78 -2.15 17.47
CA CYS A 342 0.68 -2.11 17.42
C CYS A 342 1.27 -3.45 17.88
N GLU A 343 2.56 -3.68 17.61
CA GLU A 343 3.23 -4.96 17.93
C GLU A 343 2.98 -5.45 19.36
N THR A 344 2.91 -4.56 20.34
CA THR A 344 2.86 -4.88 21.77
C THR A 344 1.65 -4.29 22.50
N LYS A 345 0.80 -3.50 21.82
CA LYS A 345 -0.34 -2.82 22.47
C LYS A 345 -1.50 -2.58 21.54
N TYR A 346 -2.68 -2.49 22.16
CA TYR A 346 -3.91 -2.05 21.54
C TYR A 346 -4.37 -0.75 22.18
N LEU A 347 -4.81 0.20 21.34
CA LEU A 347 -5.38 1.47 21.79
C LEU A 347 -6.71 1.67 21.07
N LEU A 348 -7.76 1.99 21.81
CA LEU A 348 -9.05 2.43 21.29
C LEU A 348 -9.41 3.71 22.01
N PHE A 349 -9.73 4.76 21.26
CA PHE A 349 -10.16 6.03 21.82
C PHE A 349 -11.14 6.74 20.89
N PRO A 350 -12.08 7.52 21.44
CA PRO A 350 -12.93 8.39 20.63
C PRO A 350 -12.05 9.38 19.87
N PHE A 351 -12.46 9.72 18.66
CA PHE A 351 -11.76 10.74 17.89
C PHE A 351 -12.00 12.12 18.50
N GLU A 352 -10.91 12.80 18.83
CA GLU A 352 -10.90 14.21 19.21
C GLU A 352 -10.25 15.03 18.08
N PRO A 353 -10.94 16.07 17.56
CA PRO A 353 -10.36 16.94 16.54
C PRO A 353 -9.23 17.80 17.13
N ASP A 354 -8.32 18.23 16.26
CA ASP A 354 -7.28 19.24 16.54
C ASP A 354 -6.28 18.87 17.66
N ILE A 355 -6.19 17.59 18.03
CA ILE A 355 -5.14 17.09 18.94
C ILE A 355 -4.05 16.30 18.19
N GLU A 356 -2.88 16.26 18.81
CA GLU A 356 -1.78 15.40 18.38
C GLU A 356 -1.82 14.08 19.15
N TYR A 357 -1.82 12.98 18.41
CA TYR A 357 -1.71 11.63 18.96
C TYR A 357 -0.24 11.20 18.99
N ARG A 358 0.19 10.62 20.11
CA ARG A 358 1.52 10.04 20.30
C ARG A 358 1.39 8.60 20.76
N VAL A 359 1.88 7.68 19.95
CA VAL A 359 1.99 6.27 20.30
C VAL A 359 3.34 6.04 20.96
N GLY A 360 3.35 5.59 22.22
CA GLY A 360 4.59 5.24 22.91
C GLY A 360 5.28 4.04 22.25
N GLY A 361 6.62 3.96 22.38
CA GLY A 361 7.45 2.94 21.70
C GLY A 361 8.06 3.50 20.42
N ALA A 362 9.37 3.75 20.44
CA ALA A 362 10.08 4.20 19.23
C ALA A 362 10.11 3.07 18.21
N ASN A 363 9.80 3.38 16.93
CA ASN A 363 9.88 2.48 15.78
C ASN A 363 8.95 1.27 15.75
N GLU A 364 7.99 1.17 16.66
CA GLU A 364 6.95 0.12 16.63
C GLU A 364 6.04 0.28 15.40
N SER A 365 5.78 -0.81 14.65
CA SER A 365 4.76 -0.78 13.60
C SER A 365 3.36 -0.80 14.21
N CYS A 366 2.49 0.08 13.72
CA CYS A 366 1.11 0.23 14.19
C CYS A 366 0.14 0.27 13.01
N ASN A 367 -0.78 -0.69 12.98
CA ASN A 367 -1.95 -0.62 12.11
C ASN A 367 -2.98 0.32 12.73
N ILE A 368 -3.51 1.23 11.91
CA ILE A 368 -4.57 2.15 12.29
C ILE A 368 -5.88 1.74 11.60
N GLU A 369 -6.96 1.76 12.37
CA GLU A 369 -8.32 1.72 11.88
C GLU A 369 -9.03 3.01 12.28
N VAL A 370 -9.54 3.72 11.28
CA VAL A 370 -10.34 4.94 11.46
C VAL A 370 -11.80 4.57 11.22
N VAL A 371 -12.62 4.63 12.28
CA VAL A 371 -14.04 4.28 12.22
C VAL A 371 -14.86 5.54 12.06
N GLY A 372 -15.76 5.56 11.08
CA GLY A 372 -16.56 6.72 10.74
C GLY A 372 -17.72 6.40 9.80
N ASP A 373 -18.40 7.45 9.35
CA ASP A 373 -19.49 7.31 8.38
C ASP A 373 -18.92 6.88 7.01
N PRO A 374 -19.66 6.09 6.21
CA PRO A 374 -19.26 5.79 4.84
C PRO A 374 -18.99 7.08 4.05
N GLU A 375 -18.02 7.05 3.13
CA GLU A 375 -17.59 8.19 2.31
C GLU A 375 -16.91 9.34 3.08
N THR A 376 -16.65 9.19 4.38
CA THR A 376 -15.85 10.16 5.14
C THR A 376 -14.47 10.32 4.51
N THR A 377 -14.05 11.57 4.31
CA THR A 377 -12.74 11.94 3.76
C THR A 377 -11.95 12.67 4.83
N PHE A 378 -10.69 12.29 5.00
CA PHE A 378 -9.81 12.87 6.01
C PHE A 378 -8.34 12.88 5.56
N LYS A 379 -7.55 13.75 6.19
CA LYS A 379 -6.09 13.77 6.09
C LYS A 379 -5.50 13.17 7.35
N LEU A 380 -4.75 12.09 7.19
CA LEU A 380 -3.83 11.58 8.20
C LEU A 380 -2.49 12.31 8.03
N ILE A 381 -2.09 13.06 9.05
CA ILE A 381 -0.88 13.89 9.02
C ILE A 381 0.13 13.27 9.98
N HIS A 382 1.24 12.75 9.45
CA HIS A 382 2.36 12.24 10.26
C HIS A 382 3.32 13.38 10.57
N LEU A 383 3.70 13.51 11.84
CA LEU A 383 4.36 14.71 12.40
C LEU A 383 5.79 14.47 12.86
#